data_AF-A0AAN8PIP6-F1
#
_entry.id   AF-A0AAN8PIP6-F1
#
_cell.length_a   1.000
_cell.length_b   1.000
_cell.length_c   1.000
_cell.angle_alpha   90.00
_cell.angle_beta   90.00
_cell.angle_gamma   90.00
#
_symmetry.space_group_name_H-M   'P 1'
#
loop_
_entity.id
_entity.type
_entity.pdbx_description
1 polymer ?
#
loop_
_entity_poly.entity_id
_entity_poly.type
_entity_poly.pdbx_seq_one_letter_code
_entity_poly.pdbx_strand_id
1 'polypeptide(L)'
;MQHRYSKEQGYDKPVQVRYYGDSRMETLIKYRKSPVKQELNPALHGQKPCIPSLLDDKNEDKKLMLSGHSDGTIVVHYPSGRTAIIHSSSGYGRPGCYTIAYDDSDDMKMLAYFTPSGIGCVYHSNGTVRFLATNMGGHLAEKDGSVTRKWKWPAANVKIANPLSLQVGRNYYSFVVINAH
;
A
#
# COMPACT_ATOMS: atom_id res chain seq x y z
N MET A 1 -23.47 -1.78 29.02
CA MET A 1 -22.34 -0.89 29.39
C MET A 1 -21.51 -0.45 28.19
N GLN A 2 -21.23 -1.32 27.21
CA GLN A 2 -20.37 -1.03 26.05
C GLN A 2 -20.89 0.09 25.12
N HIS A 3 -22.21 0.24 25.01
CA HIS A 3 -22.84 1.25 24.14
C HIS A 3 -22.75 2.69 24.68
N ARG A 4 -22.61 2.88 26.01
CA ARG A 4 -22.40 4.21 26.61
C ARG A 4 -20.96 4.70 26.43
N TYR A 5 -20.00 3.79 26.52
CA TYR A 5 -18.57 4.10 26.32
C TYR A 5 -18.25 4.55 24.88
N SER A 6 -18.89 3.95 23.88
CA SER A 6 -18.73 4.36 22.47
C SER A 6 -19.29 5.76 22.17
N LYS A 7 -20.34 6.20 22.89
CA LYS A 7 -20.90 7.55 22.77
C LYS A 7 -20.00 8.60 23.42
N GLU A 8 -19.46 8.32 24.60
CA GLU A 8 -18.57 9.24 25.32
C GLU A 8 -17.25 9.47 24.58
N GLN A 9 -16.76 8.47 23.85
CA GLN A 9 -15.55 8.56 23.04
C GLN A 9 -15.78 9.10 21.61
N GLY A 10 -17.01 9.46 21.25
CA GLY A 10 -17.34 10.03 19.95
C GLY A 10 -17.22 9.05 18.76
N TYR A 11 -17.20 7.74 19.03
CA TYR A 11 -17.17 6.67 18.03
C TYR A 11 -18.56 6.29 17.49
N ASP A 12 -19.62 6.94 17.99
CA ASP A 12 -21.00 6.81 17.49
C ASP A 12 -21.30 7.83 16.37
N LYS A 13 -20.33 8.07 15.49
CA LYS A 13 -20.55 8.88 14.30
C LYS A 13 -21.05 7.97 13.17
N PRO A 14 -22.07 8.39 12.39
CA PRO A 14 -22.51 7.62 11.24
C PRO A 14 -21.34 7.42 10.27
N VAL A 15 -21.27 6.23 9.67
CA VAL A 15 -20.27 5.90 8.65
C VAL A 15 -20.31 6.96 7.56
N GLN A 16 -19.22 7.71 7.42
CA GLN A 16 -19.14 8.77 6.43
C GLN A 16 -18.66 8.15 5.11
N VAL A 17 -19.60 7.77 4.27
CA VAL A 17 -19.30 7.34 2.89
C VAL A 17 -18.95 8.59 2.09
N ARG A 18 -17.74 8.63 1.51
CA ARG A 18 -17.29 9.72 0.63
C ARG A 18 -16.92 9.18 -0.73
N TYR A 19 -17.34 9.89 -1.76
CA TYR A 19 -17.00 9.63 -3.15
C TYR A 19 -15.88 10.58 -3.60
N TYR A 20 -15.02 10.11 -4.50
CA TYR A 20 -14.01 10.96 -5.15
C TYR A 20 -14.72 12.11 -5.87
N GLY A 21 -14.55 13.33 -5.36
CA GLY A 21 -15.23 14.54 -5.84
C GLY A 21 -16.13 15.24 -4.82
N ASP A 22 -16.49 14.58 -3.71
CA ASP A 22 -17.31 15.18 -2.65
C ASP A 22 -16.62 16.40 -2.01
N SER A 23 -15.29 16.37 -1.96
CA SER A 23 -14.46 17.51 -1.54
C SER A 23 -14.71 18.75 -2.39
N ARG A 24 -15.06 18.61 -3.68
CA ARG A 24 -15.32 19.76 -4.56
C ARG A 24 -16.64 20.45 -4.17
N MET A 25 -17.68 19.68 -3.86
CA MET A 25 -18.97 20.22 -3.44
C MET A 25 -18.92 20.83 -2.04
N GLU A 26 -18.27 20.19 -1.07
CA GLU A 26 -18.07 20.77 0.26
C GLU A 26 -17.25 22.07 0.20
N THR A 27 -16.21 22.09 -0.64
CA THR A 27 -15.36 23.27 -0.85
C THR A 27 -16.17 24.42 -1.47
N LEU A 28 -17.01 24.15 -2.49
CA LEU A 28 -17.90 25.15 -3.10
C LEU A 28 -18.93 25.70 -2.10
N ILE A 29 -19.45 24.88 -1.19
CA ILE A 29 -20.39 25.30 -0.14
C ILE A 29 -19.69 26.14 0.94
N LYS A 30 -18.44 25.79 1.31
CA LYS A 30 -17.63 26.57 2.26
C LYS A 30 -17.27 27.95 1.71
N TYR A 31 -16.98 28.07 0.42
CA TYR A 31 -16.70 29.36 -0.22
C TYR A 31 -17.92 30.28 -0.36
N ARG A 32 -19.14 29.77 -0.16
CA ARG A 32 -20.37 30.58 -0.16
C ARG A 32 -20.60 31.32 1.17
N LYS A 33 -19.93 30.91 2.25
CA LYS A 33 -19.95 31.61 3.54
C LYS A 33 -18.63 32.37 3.67
N SER A 34 -18.73 33.71 3.69
CA SER A 34 -17.74 34.78 3.96
C SER A 34 -16.24 34.41 4.09
N PRO A 35 -15.33 35.21 3.50
CA PRO A 35 -13.94 34.84 3.31
C PRO A 35 -13.20 34.80 4.65
N VAL A 36 -12.98 33.61 5.19
CA VAL A 36 -11.88 33.38 6.12
C VAL A 36 -10.61 33.50 5.27
N LYS A 37 -9.79 34.51 5.56
CA LYS A 37 -8.43 34.61 5.02
C LYS A 37 -7.71 33.30 5.36
N GLN A 38 -7.63 32.38 4.39
CA GLN A 38 -6.69 31.28 4.47
C GLN A 38 -5.31 31.92 4.40
N GLU A 39 -4.54 31.83 5.47
CA GLU A 39 -3.11 32.02 5.39
C GLU A 39 -2.59 30.97 4.41
N LEU A 40 -2.33 31.41 3.18
CA LEU A 40 -1.71 30.62 2.15
C LEU A 40 -0.35 30.18 2.68
N ASN A 41 -0.19 28.87 2.85
CA ASN A 41 1.11 28.28 3.10
C ASN A 41 2.06 28.81 2.01
N PRO A 42 3.17 29.50 2.34
CA PRO A 42 4.01 30.19 1.36
C PRO A 42 4.52 29.30 0.22
N ALA A 43 4.51 27.97 0.42
CA ALA A 43 4.88 26.96 -0.57
C ALA A 43 3.86 26.76 -1.72
N LEU A 44 2.68 27.39 -1.68
CA LEU A 44 1.61 27.19 -2.67
C LEU A 44 1.32 28.41 -3.56
N HIS A 45 2.15 29.47 -3.49
CA HIS A 45 2.01 30.62 -4.38
C HIS A 45 2.45 30.24 -5.82
N GLY A 46 1.47 29.88 -6.65
CA GLY A 46 1.58 29.92 -8.11
C GLY A 46 2.38 28.80 -8.78
N GLN A 47 3.00 27.90 -8.03
CA GLN A 47 3.62 26.71 -8.63
C GLN A 47 2.55 25.62 -8.78
N LYS A 48 2.29 25.21 -10.02
CA LYS A 48 1.66 23.92 -10.31
C LYS A 48 2.31 22.87 -9.39
N PRO A 49 1.57 21.91 -8.82
CA PRO A 49 2.18 20.78 -8.12
C PRO A 49 3.27 20.20 -9.02
N CYS A 50 4.54 20.46 -8.69
CA CYS A 50 5.66 19.88 -9.40
C CYS A 50 5.73 18.44 -8.91
N ILE A 51 5.06 17.55 -9.62
CA ILE A 51 5.40 16.13 -9.57
C ILE A 51 6.86 16.10 -10.03
N PRO A 52 7.82 15.70 -9.17
CA PRO A 52 9.21 15.61 -9.58
C PRO A 52 9.30 14.72 -10.82
N SER A 53 10.00 15.16 -11.86
CA SER A 53 10.26 14.30 -13.01
C SER A 53 11.06 13.09 -12.53
N LEU A 54 10.42 11.92 -12.53
CA LEU A 54 11.05 10.66 -12.13
C LEU A 54 12.05 10.17 -13.18
N LEU A 55 11.90 10.57 -14.45
CA LEU A 55 12.97 10.43 -15.43
C LEU A 55 13.95 11.61 -15.26
N ASP A 56 15.13 11.32 -14.72
CA ASP A 56 16.32 12.18 -14.77
C ASP A 56 17.45 11.31 -15.32
N ASP A 57 18.18 11.79 -16.32
CA ASP A 57 19.31 11.10 -16.96
C ASP A 57 20.38 10.70 -15.92
N LYS A 58 20.41 11.37 -14.76
CA LYS A 58 21.26 11.02 -13.61
C LYS A 58 20.88 9.70 -12.91
N ASN A 59 19.77 9.08 -13.29
CA ASN A 59 19.26 7.84 -12.72
C ASN A 59 19.35 6.66 -13.70
N GLU A 60 20.02 6.79 -14.86
CA GLU A 60 20.19 5.70 -15.84
C GLU A 60 20.78 4.41 -15.22
N ASP A 61 21.68 4.54 -14.24
CA ASP A 61 22.28 3.40 -13.54
C ASP A 61 21.51 2.93 -12.30
N LYS A 62 20.45 3.66 -11.88
CA LYS A 62 19.70 3.35 -10.67
C LYS A 62 18.54 2.40 -10.98
N LYS A 63 18.57 1.21 -10.38
CA LYS A 63 17.56 0.17 -10.63
C LYS A 63 16.13 0.56 -10.23
N LEU A 64 15.95 1.40 -9.20
CA LEU A 64 14.65 1.85 -8.70
C LEU A 64 14.78 3.23 -8.03
N MET A 65 13.73 4.05 -8.09
CA MET A 65 13.65 5.35 -7.43
C MET A 65 12.67 5.34 -6.27
N LEU A 66 13.06 5.92 -5.14
CA LEU A 66 12.28 5.98 -3.90
C LEU A 66 11.75 7.39 -3.66
N SER A 67 10.44 7.54 -3.44
CA SER A 67 9.81 8.78 -2.98
C SER A 67 9.08 8.55 -1.65
N GLY A 68 9.44 9.31 -0.63
CA GLY A 68 8.78 9.31 0.67
C GLY A 68 7.80 10.48 0.82
N HIS A 69 6.66 10.22 1.45
CA HIS A 69 5.63 11.20 1.78
C HIS A 69 5.62 11.46 3.30
N SER A 70 5.13 12.64 3.70
CA SER A 70 5.13 13.07 5.11
C SER A 70 4.20 12.25 6.02
N ASP A 71 3.27 11.49 5.44
CA ASP A 71 2.39 10.54 6.13
C ASP A 71 3.06 9.17 6.39
N GLY A 72 4.33 9.01 5.98
CA GLY A 72 5.08 7.75 6.07
C GLY A 72 4.85 6.81 4.89
N THR A 73 4.05 7.21 3.90
CA THR A 73 3.90 6.46 2.65
C THR A 73 5.19 6.55 1.84
N ILE A 74 5.61 5.42 1.28
CA ILE A 74 6.79 5.27 0.44
C ILE A 74 6.32 4.70 -0.89
N VAL A 75 6.78 5.29 -1.99
CA VAL A 75 6.52 4.79 -3.34
C VAL A 75 7.84 4.56 -4.06
N VAL A 76 8.00 3.37 -4.62
CA VAL A 76 9.15 2.94 -5.41
C VAL A 76 8.75 2.93 -6.88
N HIS A 77 9.63 3.40 -7.76
CA HIS A 77 9.38 3.55 -9.18
C HIS A 77 10.47 2.85 -10.00
N TYR A 78 10.06 2.28 -11.14
CA TYR A 78 10.97 1.76 -12.16
C TYR A 78 11.64 2.92 -12.92
N PRO A 79 12.75 2.66 -13.63
CA PRO A 79 13.35 3.63 -14.56
C PRO A 79 12.37 4.11 -15.64
N SER A 80 11.37 3.28 -15.99
CA SER A 80 10.27 3.64 -16.89
C SER A 80 9.36 4.76 -16.34
N GLY A 81 9.52 5.13 -15.07
CA GLY A 81 8.64 6.05 -14.34
C GLY A 81 7.40 5.38 -13.75
N ARG A 82 7.15 4.09 -14.03
CA ARG A 82 5.99 3.36 -13.49
C ARG A 82 6.19 2.99 -12.04
N THR A 83 5.10 2.93 -11.29
CA THR A 83 5.15 2.51 -9.88
C THR A 83 5.52 1.04 -9.78
N ALA A 84 6.55 0.74 -8.99
CA ALA A 84 6.99 -0.61 -8.66
C ALA A 84 6.37 -1.09 -7.35
N ILE A 85 6.45 -0.30 -6.28
CA ILE A 85 5.97 -0.65 -4.95
C ILE A 85 5.30 0.56 -4.31
N ILE A 86 4.16 0.36 -3.66
CA ILE A 86 3.54 1.32 -2.75
C ILE A 86 3.59 0.70 -1.35
N HIS A 87 4.16 1.41 -0.40
CA HIS A 87 4.19 1.03 1.00
C HIS A 87 3.54 2.15 1.81
N SER A 88 2.30 1.97 2.23
CA SER A 88 1.50 2.99 2.90
C SER A 88 1.26 2.64 4.35
N SER A 89 1.47 3.60 5.26
CA SER A 89 1.22 3.43 6.69
C SER A 89 -0.25 3.08 6.94
N SER A 90 -0.52 2.19 7.91
CA SER A 90 -1.88 1.78 8.27
C SER A 90 -2.74 2.86 8.96
N GLY A 91 -2.20 4.07 9.05
CA GLY A 91 -2.84 5.25 9.66
C GLY A 91 -2.28 5.56 11.06
N TYR A 92 -2.60 6.75 11.57
CA TYR A 92 -2.13 7.21 12.87
C TYR A 92 -2.44 6.20 14.00
N GLY A 93 -1.39 5.74 14.68
CA GLY A 93 -1.49 4.88 15.86
C GLY A 93 -1.71 3.39 15.57
N ARG A 94 -1.65 2.95 14.31
CA ARG A 94 -1.75 1.53 13.94
C ARG A 94 -0.39 1.00 13.47
N PRO A 95 0.08 -0.15 13.99
CA PRO A 95 1.32 -0.75 13.52
C PRO A 95 1.15 -1.38 12.14
N GLY A 96 2.23 -1.38 11.37
CA GLY A 96 2.30 -2.03 10.07
C GLY A 96 1.84 -1.15 8.91
N CYS A 97 2.03 -1.68 7.70
CA CYS A 97 1.84 -0.96 6.45
C CYS A 97 1.14 -1.84 5.41
N TYR A 98 0.38 -1.22 4.55
CA TYR A 98 -0.05 -1.82 3.29
C TYR A 98 1.12 -1.81 2.33
N THR A 99 1.39 -2.95 1.69
CA THR A 99 2.38 -3.04 0.62
C THR A 99 1.69 -3.54 -0.63
N ILE A 100 1.87 -2.87 -1.75
CA ILE A 100 1.35 -3.29 -3.05
C ILE A 100 2.49 -3.20 -4.05
N ALA A 101 2.64 -4.20 -4.90
CA ALA A 101 3.66 -4.19 -5.95
C ALA A 101 3.05 -4.41 -7.32
N TYR A 102 3.64 -3.78 -8.32
CA TYR A 102 3.17 -3.76 -9.70
C TYR A 102 4.29 -4.12 -10.66
N ASP A 103 3.90 -4.62 -11.83
CA ASP A 103 4.79 -4.95 -12.93
C ASP A 103 5.17 -3.70 -13.73
N ASP A 104 6.34 -3.76 -14.35
CA ASP A 104 6.80 -2.74 -15.30
C ASP A 104 6.22 -3.00 -16.70
N SER A 105 4.89 -3.04 -16.79
CA SER A 105 4.13 -3.25 -18.02
C SER A 105 3.02 -2.22 -18.16
N ASP A 106 2.50 -2.04 -19.39
CA ASP A 106 1.55 -0.96 -19.71
C ASP A 106 0.25 -1.13 -18.92
N ASP A 107 -0.11 -2.38 -18.65
CA ASP A 107 -1.26 -2.78 -17.85
C ASP A 107 -1.05 -2.59 -16.34
N MET A 108 0.18 -2.28 -15.89
CA MET A 108 0.57 -2.17 -14.48
C MET A 108 0.01 -3.32 -13.62
N LYS A 109 0.24 -4.56 -14.04
CA LYS A 109 -0.35 -5.74 -13.37
C LYS A 109 0.08 -5.78 -11.91
N MET A 110 -0.88 -5.92 -10.99
CA MET A 110 -0.57 -6.12 -9.58
C MET A 110 0.13 -7.47 -9.40
N LEU A 111 1.34 -7.43 -8.86
CA LEU A 111 2.17 -8.59 -8.63
C LEU A 111 2.07 -9.13 -7.22
N ALA A 112 1.82 -8.25 -6.24
CA ALA A 112 1.61 -8.66 -4.86
C ALA A 112 0.84 -7.60 -4.08
N TYR A 113 0.17 -8.02 -3.01
CA TYR A 113 -0.28 -7.11 -1.97
C TYR A 113 -0.16 -7.76 -0.59
N PHE A 114 0.06 -6.93 0.43
CA PHE A 114 0.08 -7.30 1.83
C PHE A 114 -0.60 -6.23 2.66
N THR A 115 -1.39 -6.66 3.62
CA THR A 115 -2.01 -5.82 4.63
C THR A 115 -1.08 -5.69 5.85
N PRO A 116 -1.31 -4.71 6.73
CA PRO A 116 -0.58 -4.59 8.00
C PRO A 116 -0.63 -5.85 8.87
N SER A 117 -1.69 -6.64 8.74
CA SER A 117 -1.87 -7.92 9.45
C SER A 117 -1.12 -9.11 8.86
N GLY A 118 -0.31 -8.89 7.80
CA GLY A 118 0.42 -9.95 7.11
C GLY A 118 -0.42 -10.80 6.14
N ILE A 119 -1.73 -10.55 6.04
CA ILE A 119 -2.59 -11.15 5.02
C ILE A 119 -2.25 -10.53 3.67
N GLY A 120 -2.11 -11.35 2.64
CA GLY A 120 -1.68 -10.87 1.33
C GLY A 120 -1.56 -11.98 0.32
N CYS A 121 -1.25 -11.62 -0.93
CA CYS A 121 -0.95 -12.60 -1.96
C CYS A 121 0.14 -12.12 -2.91
N VAL A 122 0.69 -13.07 -3.65
CA VAL A 122 1.63 -12.85 -4.76
C VAL A 122 1.10 -13.60 -5.97
N TYR A 123 1.19 -12.99 -7.15
CA TYR A 123 0.70 -13.56 -8.41
C TYR A 123 1.86 -14.09 -9.27
N HIS A 124 1.54 -15.08 -10.09
CA HIS A 124 2.32 -15.45 -11.26
C HIS A 124 2.09 -14.44 -12.40
N SER A 125 2.98 -14.45 -13.39
CA SER A 125 2.89 -13.56 -14.56
C SER A 125 1.61 -13.75 -15.40
N ASN A 126 0.95 -14.91 -15.28
CA ASN A 126 -0.33 -15.20 -15.94
C ASN A 126 -1.55 -14.82 -15.07
N GLY A 127 -1.34 -14.20 -13.90
CA GLY A 127 -2.39 -13.76 -12.99
C GLY A 127 -2.91 -14.83 -12.02
N THR A 128 -2.42 -16.08 -12.10
CA THR A 128 -2.77 -17.08 -11.08
C THR A 128 -2.08 -16.78 -9.75
N VAL A 129 -2.69 -17.17 -8.63
CA VAL A 129 -2.10 -16.94 -7.31
C VAL A 129 -0.91 -17.87 -7.14
N ARG A 130 0.26 -17.30 -6.85
CA ARG A 130 1.48 -18.03 -6.51
C ARG A 130 1.57 -18.30 -5.02
N PHE A 131 1.22 -17.31 -4.22
CA PHE A 131 1.26 -17.39 -2.76
C PHE A 131 0.09 -16.63 -2.17
N LEU A 132 -0.48 -17.17 -1.10
CA LEU A 132 -1.47 -16.48 -0.27
C LEU A 132 -1.11 -16.66 1.20
N ALA A 133 -1.06 -15.56 1.92
CA ALA A 133 -1.06 -15.50 3.36
C ALA A 133 -2.47 -15.18 3.86
N THR A 134 -3.01 -16.02 4.72
CA THR A 134 -4.29 -15.82 5.42
C THR A 134 -4.05 -15.74 6.92
N ASN A 135 -5.08 -15.54 7.74
CA ASN A 135 -4.97 -15.68 9.20
C ASN A 135 -4.73 -17.13 9.67
N MET A 136 -5.10 -18.13 8.87
CA MET A 136 -4.99 -19.55 9.23
C MET A 136 -3.63 -20.16 8.85
N GLY A 137 -2.97 -19.59 7.86
CA GLY A 137 -1.77 -20.17 7.28
C GLY A 137 -1.43 -19.62 5.90
N GLY A 138 -0.47 -20.28 5.26
CA GLY A 138 -0.03 -19.96 3.91
C GLY A 138 -0.35 -21.07 2.92
N HIS A 139 -0.50 -20.69 1.65
CA HIS A 139 -0.51 -21.62 0.52
C HIS A 139 0.48 -21.17 -0.56
N LEU A 140 1.05 -22.14 -1.27
CA LEU A 140 1.85 -21.96 -2.48
C LEU A 140 1.18 -22.75 -3.61
N ALA A 141 1.10 -22.15 -4.79
CA ALA A 141 0.52 -22.77 -5.95
C ALA A 141 1.36 -22.49 -7.21
N GLU A 142 1.28 -23.41 -8.18
CA GLU A 142 1.96 -23.31 -9.46
C GLU A 142 1.18 -22.47 -10.46
N LYS A 143 1.77 -22.25 -11.63
CA LYS A 143 1.15 -21.41 -12.69
C LYS A 143 -0.20 -21.94 -13.16
N ASP A 144 -0.44 -23.25 -13.07
CA ASP A 144 -1.71 -23.91 -13.39
C ASP A 144 -2.75 -23.82 -12.26
N GLY A 145 -2.38 -23.25 -11.10
CA GLY A 145 -3.21 -23.15 -9.91
C GLY A 145 -3.15 -24.38 -9.01
N SER A 146 -2.36 -25.41 -9.34
CA SER A 146 -2.19 -26.58 -8.48
C SER A 146 -1.45 -26.19 -7.19
N VAL A 147 -2.00 -26.59 -6.04
CA VAL A 147 -1.43 -26.26 -4.73
C VAL A 147 -0.27 -27.21 -4.44
N THR A 148 0.96 -26.69 -4.39
CA THR A 148 2.16 -27.46 -4.07
C THR A 148 2.45 -27.51 -2.58
N ARG A 149 2.04 -26.48 -1.83
CA ARG A 149 2.28 -26.42 -0.39
C ARG A 149 1.15 -25.71 0.34
N LYS A 150 0.74 -26.26 1.48
CA LYS A 150 -0.19 -25.62 2.42
C LYS A 150 0.31 -25.85 3.84
N TRP A 151 0.29 -24.82 4.67
CA TRP A 151 0.71 -24.92 6.07
C TRP A 151 -0.14 -24.02 6.95
N LYS A 152 -0.17 -24.32 8.25
CA LYS A 152 -0.70 -23.42 9.28
C LYS A 152 0.43 -22.57 9.84
N TRP A 153 0.11 -21.37 10.30
CA TRP A 153 1.09 -20.59 11.05
C TRP A 153 1.45 -21.32 12.33
N PRO A 154 2.74 -21.31 12.73
CA PRO A 154 3.13 -21.87 14.00
C PRO A 154 2.55 -21.01 15.15
N ALA A 155 2.54 -21.56 16.36
CA ALA A 155 2.09 -20.82 17.53
C ALA A 155 2.88 -19.50 17.71
N ALA A 156 2.27 -18.54 18.40
CA ALA A 156 2.88 -17.23 18.66
C ALA A 156 4.32 -17.39 19.17
N ASN A 157 5.23 -16.57 18.64
CA ASN A 157 6.67 -16.54 18.94
C ASN A 157 7.52 -17.70 18.37
N VAL A 158 6.97 -18.55 17.51
CA VAL A 158 7.75 -19.57 16.79
C VAL A 158 8.06 -19.08 15.36
N LYS A 159 9.34 -19.07 14.98
CA LYS A 159 9.73 -18.74 13.60
C LYS A 159 9.39 -19.90 12.67
N ILE A 160 8.98 -19.58 11.44
CA ILE A 160 8.83 -20.59 10.40
C ILE A 160 10.23 -21.14 10.10
N ALA A 161 10.38 -22.47 10.19
CA ALA A 161 11.67 -23.14 10.00
C ALA A 161 12.31 -22.83 8.64
N ASN A 162 11.47 -22.70 7.60
CA ASN A 162 11.91 -22.38 6.24
C ASN A 162 11.21 -21.08 5.76
N PRO A 163 11.85 -19.91 5.91
CA PRO A 163 11.37 -18.66 5.34
C PRO A 163 11.12 -18.80 3.84
N LEU A 164 10.02 -18.24 3.36
CA LEU A 164 9.68 -18.28 1.94
C LEU A 164 10.15 -16.99 1.29
N SER A 165 11.10 -17.09 0.35
CA SER A 165 11.52 -15.96 -0.50
C SER A 165 10.88 -16.09 -1.87
N LEU A 166 10.08 -15.09 -2.26
CA LEU A 166 9.41 -15.01 -3.55
C LEU A 166 9.99 -13.84 -4.33
N GLN A 167 10.74 -14.15 -5.38
CA GLN A 167 11.14 -13.14 -6.36
C GLN A 167 9.92 -12.68 -7.15
N VAL A 168 9.77 -11.36 -7.27
CA VAL A 168 8.66 -10.69 -7.91
C VAL A 168 9.17 -9.58 -8.83
N GLY A 169 8.44 -9.34 -9.92
CA GLY A 169 8.92 -8.57 -11.07
C GLY A 169 10.00 -9.34 -11.84
N ARG A 170 10.65 -8.68 -12.80
CA ARG A 170 11.84 -9.22 -13.51
C ARG A 170 13.08 -9.29 -12.59
N ASN A 171 12.92 -9.89 -11.41
CA ASN A 171 13.91 -10.04 -10.33
C ASN A 171 14.36 -8.72 -9.68
N TYR A 172 13.51 -7.69 -9.68
CA TYR A 172 13.84 -6.41 -9.06
C TYR A 172 13.72 -6.44 -7.54
N TYR A 173 12.85 -7.29 -6.99
CA TYR A 173 12.64 -7.39 -5.55
C TYR A 173 12.14 -8.79 -5.14
N SER A 174 12.35 -9.13 -3.88
CA SER A 174 11.88 -10.37 -3.28
C SER A 174 11.03 -10.08 -2.04
N PHE A 175 9.87 -10.73 -1.94
CA PHE A 175 9.11 -10.78 -0.71
C PHE A 175 9.62 -11.94 0.14
N VAL A 176 10.04 -11.64 1.36
CA VAL A 176 10.42 -12.67 2.34
C VAL A 176 9.33 -12.77 3.38
N VAL A 177 8.68 -13.93 3.44
CA VAL A 177 7.70 -14.23 4.47
C VAL A 177 8.45 -14.70 5.71
N ILE A 178 8.64 -13.78 6.64
CA ILE A 178 9.07 -14.03 8.01
C ILE A 178 7.84 -13.93 8.90
N ASN A 179 7.71 -14.80 9.92
CA ASN A 179 6.51 -14.81 10.76
C ASN A 179 6.31 -13.44 11.43
N ALA A 180 5.09 -12.92 11.41
CA ALA A 180 4.72 -11.66 12.03
C ALA A 180 4.24 -11.92 13.47
N HIS A 181 4.74 -11.13 14.42
CA HIS A 181 4.26 -11.07 15.81
C HIS A 181 2.96 -10.28 15.90
#